data_AF-A0A352FP93-F1
#
_entry.id   AF-A0A352FP93-F1
#
_cell.length_a   1.000
_cell.length_b   1.000
_cell.length_c   1.000
_cell.angle_alpha   90.00
_cell.angle_beta   90.00
_cell.angle_gamma   90.00
#
_symmetry.space_group_name_H-M   'P 1'
#
loop_
_entity.id
_entity.type
_entity.pdbx_description
1 polymer ?
#
loop_
_entity_poly.entity_id
_entity_poly.type
_entity_poly.pdbx_seq_one_letter_code
_entity_poly.pdbx_strand_id
1 'polypeptide(L)'
;MRYKVRLTTKVSQRHATDIENLIRSNNVNHFDSTNNISLQFGHRGKVAIFIDGNNLFHAARFHNIDIDYNKLLRVLLGDGRLFRAFFYTGVDAGAERQQGFLLWMRRNGFRVVQKELKTFYDGTRKANLDVEIAVDMLSLAGRYDTAVLVSGDEDFVYAVNAVAYKGCRVEIVGFRSNTAPKLIDVADCFIDMGEIAEKVRKEFPHGVRYEDRDIHVSHQPPPPASFIERVPEIVAVPPCSQLDDETFHPPIGSIIESPATEGLDQYSPTADFIRVTDEQ
;
A
#
# COMPACT_ATOMS: atom_id res chain seq x y z
N MET A 1 44.61 -67.13 -1.11
CA MET A 1 44.74 -66.22 0.06
C MET A 1 44.27 -64.84 -0.35
N ARG A 2 43.16 -64.34 0.20
CA ARG A 2 42.69 -62.95 0.01
C ARG A 2 42.73 -62.26 1.37
N TYR A 3 43.56 -61.23 1.51
CA TYR A 3 43.60 -60.39 2.71
C TYR A 3 42.52 -59.32 2.63
N LYS A 4 41.73 -59.17 3.70
CA LYS A 4 40.70 -58.14 3.87
C LYS A 4 41.24 -57.13 4.89
N VAL A 5 41.65 -55.95 4.44
CA VAL A 5 42.06 -54.85 5.32
C VAL A 5 40.81 -54.07 5.72
N ARG A 6 40.53 -53.98 7.03
CA ARG A 6 39.44 -53.20 7.61
C ARG A 6 40.05 -51.94 8.24
N LEU A 7 39.89 -50.79 7.60
CA LEU A 7 40.24 -49.50 8.18
C LEU A 7 39.11 -49.05 9.10
N THR A 8 39.38 -48.98 10.40
CA THR A 8 38.51 -48.36 11.40
C THR A 8 39.05 -46.97 11.73
N THR A 9 38.42 -45.92 11.20
CA THR A 9 38.71 -44.54 11.61
C THR A 9 37.66 -44.14 12.65
N LYS A 10 38.06 -44.14 13.93
CA LYS A 10 37.29 -43.49 15.01
C LYS A 10 37.44 -41.98 14.84
N VAL A 11 36.43 -41.32 14.29
CA VAL A 11 36.33 -39.85 14.34
C VAL A 11 35.70 -39.48 15.69
N SER A 12 36.40 -38.61 16.42
CA SER A 12 36.09 -38.14 17.76
C SER A 12 34.72 -37.45 17.82
N GLN A 13 33.81 -37.96 18.65
CA GLN A 13 32.44 -37.44 18.85
C GLN A 13 32.38 -36.02 19.44
N ARG A 14 33.51 -35.44 19.86
CA ARG A 14 33.54 -34.11 20.51
C ARG A 14 33.53 -32.93 19.53
N HIS A 15 33.99 -33.11 18.29
CA HIS A 15 34.00 -32.02 17.30
C HIS A 15 32.65 -31.84 16.57
N ALA A 16 31.78 -32.86 16.57
CA ALA A 16 30.47 -32.77 15.93
C ALA A 16 29.49 -31.91 16.76
N THR A 17 29.61 -31.96 18.08
CA THR A 17 28.72 -31.24 19.01
C THR A 17 28.97 -29.74 19.00
N ASP A 18 30.22 -29.30 18.76
CA ASP A 18 30.56 -27.88 18.70
C ASP A 18 30.08 -27.21 17.39
N ILE A 19 30.04 -27.95 16.29
CA ILE A 19 29.48 -27.47 15.01
C ILE A 19 27.95 -27.38 15.08
N GLU A 20 27.27 -28.36 15.68
CA GLU A 20 25.81 -28.31 15.87
C GLU A 20 25.37 -27.16 16.78
N ASN A 21 26.15 -26.85 17.81
CA ASN A 21 25.87 -25.71 18.70
C ASN A 21 26.15 -24.36 18.02
N LEU A 22 27.17 -24.28 17.16
CA LEU A 22 27.46 -23.06 16.39
C LEU A 22 26.41 -22.79 15.29
N ILE A 23 25.83 -23.84 14.72
CA ILE A 23 24.68 -23.73 13.79
C ILE A 23 23.41 -23.29 14.54
N ARG A 24 23.19 -23.74 15.78
CA ARG A 24 22.06 -23.30 16.62
C ARG A 24 22.13 -21.83 17.04
N SER A 25 23.33 -21.25 17.19
CA SER A 25 23.48 -19.87 17.65
C SER A 25 23.22 -18.79 16.58
N ASN A 26 23.17 -19.14 15.28
CA ASN A 26 22.89 -18.20 14.19
C ASN A 26 21.45 -18.30 13.67
N ASN A 27 20.50 -18.29 14.61
CA ASN A 27 19.09 -18.52 14.34
C ASN A 27 18.40 -17.26 13.77
N VAL A 28 18.52 -17.07 12.46
CA VAL A 28 17.49 -16.37 11.67
C VAL A 28 16.80 -17.46 10.85
N ASN A 29 15.49 -17.62 11.07
CA ASN A 29 14.58 -18.59 10.46
C ASN A 29 14.47 -19.93 11.20
N HIS A 30 13.63 -19.92 12.23
CA HIS A 30 13.03 -21.13 12.79
C HIS A 30 12.25 -21.85 11.68
N PHE A 31 12.82 -22.94 11.15
CA PHE A 31 12.20 -23.80 10.14
C PHE A 31 11.19 -24.73 10.81
N ASP A 32 9.91 -24.36 10.76
CA ASP A 32 8.81 -25.19 11.23
C ASP A 32 8.38 -26.18 10.12
N SER A 33 8.66 -27.47 10.36
CA SER A 33 8.41 -28.54 9.39
C SER A 33 6.92 -28.88 9.20
N THR A 34 6.03 -28.31 10.01
CA THR A 34 4.59 -28.65 10.00
C THR A 34 3.73 -27.69 9.16
N ASN A 35 4.30 -26.58 8.67
CA ASN A 35 3.55 -25.48 8.05
C ASN A 35 3.86 -25.24 6.56
N ASN A 36 4.56 -26.17 5.90
CA ASN A 36 5.15 -25.94 4.58
C ASN A 36 4.16 -26.18 3.42
N ILE A 37 3.35 -25.16 3.13
CA ILE A 37 2.95 -24.82 1.74
C ILE A 37 4.18 -24.99 0.83
N SER A 38 5.32 -24.45 1.25
CA SER A 38 6.63 -24.49 0.57
C SER A 38 7.12 -25.88 0.10
N LEU A 39 6.84 -26.98 0.82
CA LEU A 39 7.33 -28.32 0.45
C LEU A 39 6.53 -28.95 -0.69
N GLN A 40 5.28 -28.53 -0.92
CA GLN A 40 4.50 -29.00 -2.08
C GLN A 40 4.91 -28.31 -3.39
N PHE A 41 5.64 -27.19 -3.29
CA PHE A 41 5.80 -26.25 -4.40
C PHE A 41 7.21 -26.18 -4.97
N GLY A 42 8.22 -26.79 -4.34
CA GLY A 42 9.61 -26.65 -4.76
C GLY A 42 10.13 -25.21 -4.61
N HIS A 43 11.32 -24.94 -5.15
CA HIS A 43 11.99 -23.65 -4.96
C HIS A 43 11.30 -22.54 -5.77
N ARG A 44 10.54 -21.66 -5.09
CA ARG A 44 9.78 -20.54 -5.70
C ARG A 44 10.63 -19.49 -6.43
N GLY A 45 11.94 -19.45 -6.18
CA GLY A 45 12.83 -18.52 -6.87
C GLY A 45 12.55 -17.06 -6.48
N LYS A 46 12.67 -16.16 -7.45
CA LYS A 46 12.27 -14.76 -7.33
C LYS A 46 10.76 -14.65 -7.42
N VAL A 47 10.13 -14.10 -6.40
CA VAL A 47 8.67 -13.98 -6.30
C VAL A 47 8.23 -12.53 -6.51
N ALA A 48 7.33 -12.32 -7.46
CA ALA A 48 6.59 -11.07 -7.63
C ALA A 48 5.17 -11.24 -7.10
N ILE A 49 4.74 -10.35 -6.22
CA ILE A 49 3.41 -10.41 -5.58
C ILE A 49 2.58 -9.24 -6.10
N PHE A 50 1.39 -9.53 -6.63
CA PHE A 50 0.44 -8.57 -7.17
C PHE A 50 -0.84 -8.64 -6.36
N ILE A 51 -1.12 -7.61 -5.56
CA ILE A 51 -2.29 -7.58 -4.68
C ILE A 51 -3.36 -6.65 -5.25
N ASP A 52 -4.48 -7.21 -5.67
CA ASP A 52 -5.70 -6.45 -5.92
C ASP A 52 -6.33 -6.08 -4.57
N GLY A 53 -6.09 -4.84 -4.15
CA GLY A 53 -6.54 -4.32 -2.87
C GLY A 53 -8.06 -4.25 -2.76
N ASN A 54 -8.78 -4.01 -3.87
CA ASN A 54 -10.23 -3.96 -3.86
C ASN A 54 -10.79 -5.37 -3.65
N ASN A 55 -10.36 -6.34 -4.46
CA ASN A 55 -10.83 -7.72 -4.34
C ASN A 55 -10.49 -8.31 -2.97
N LEU A 56 -9.24 -8.14 -2.52
CA LEU A 56 -8.80 -8.61 -1.20
C LEU A 56 -9.60 -7.97 -0.07
N PHE A 57 -9.85 -6.67 -0.12
CA PHE A 57 -10.62 -5.97 0.91
C PHE A 57 -12.07 -6.47 0.97
N HIS A 58 -12.74 -6.60 -0.17
CA HIS A 58 -14.12 -7.08 -0.23
C HIS A 58 -14.23 -8.52 0.28
N ALA A 59 -13.34 -9.41 -0.15
CA ALA A 59 -13.35 -10.80 0.27
C ALA A 59 -13.01 -10.93 1.78
N ALA A 60 -11.99 -10.24 2.27
CA ALA A 60 -11.62 -10.26 3.68
C ALA A 60 -12.74 -9.74 4.59
N ARG A 61 -13.44 -8.67 4.17
CA ARG A 61 -14.59 -8.13 4.89
C ARG A 61 -15.75 -9.14 4.92
N PHE A 62 -16.01 -9.82 3.81
CA PHE A 62 -17.05 -10.85 3.74
C PHE A 62 -16.78 -12.01 4.72
N HIS A 63 -15.52 -12.41 4.86
CA HIS A 63 -15.08 -13.46 5.79
C HIS A 63 -14.73 -12.95 7.21
N ASN A 64 -14.94 -11.66 7.49
CA ASN A 64 -14.66 -11.02 8.78
C ASN A 64 -13.21 -11.24 9.28
N ILE A 65 -12.24 -11.06 8.37
CA ILE A 65 -10.81 -11.21 8.62
C ILE A 65 -10.12 -9.85 8.51
N ASP A 66 -9.46 -9.44 9.59
CA ASP A 66 -8.55 -8.29 9.59
C ASP A 66 -7.15 -8.74 9.18
N ILE A 67 -6.72 -8.36 7.99
CA ILE A 67 -5.43 -8.80 7.42
C ILE A 67 -4.27 -7.93 7.93
N ASP A 68 -3.24 -8.58 8.45
CA ASP A 68 -1.90 -8.00 8.63
C ASP A 68 -1.10 -8.18 7.34
N TYR A 69 -0.88 -7.09 6.61
CA TYR A 69 -0.20 -7.10 5.33
C TYR A 69 1.28 -7.51 5.42
N ASN A 70 1.95 -7.29 6.56
CA ASN A 70 3.32 -7.75 6.75
C ASN A 70 3.37 -9.28 6.93
N LYS A 71 2.41 -9.84 7.69
CA LYS A 71 2.27 -11.29 7.81
C LYS A 71 1.87 -11.91 6.48
N LEU A 72 0.90 -11.32 5.78
CA LEU A 72 0.49 -11.74 4.45
C LEU A 72 1.69 -11.79 3.51
N LEU A 73 2.49 -10.73 3.44
CA LEU A 73 3.69 -10.69 2.60
C LEU A 73 4.65 -11.84 2.90
N ARG A 74 4.90 -12.14 4.19
CA ARG A 74 5.78 -13.24 4.61
C ARG A 74 5.22 -14.61 4.23
N VAL A 75 3.91 -14.82 4.44
CA VAL A 75 3.25 -16.08 4.12
C VAL A 75 3.25 -16.32 2.61
N LEU A 76 2.94 -15.31 1.81
CA LEU A 76 2.93 -15.40 0.34
C LEU A 76 4.33 -15.55 -0.25
N LEU A 77 5.34 -14.96 0.41
CA LEU A 77 6.72 -15.11 0.00
C LEU A 77 7.24 -16.53 0.25
N GLY A 78 6.90 -17.13 1.39
CA GLY A 78 7.36 -18.45 1.78
C GLY A 78 8.89 -18.53 1.86
N ASP A 79 9.46 -19.50 1.16
CA ASP A 79 10.90 -19.70 0.99
C ASP A 79 11.51 -18.94 -0.21
N GLY A 80 10.69 -18.20 -0.95
CA GLY A 80 11.10 -17.42 -2.11
C GLY A 80 11.89 -16.15 -1.75
N ARG A 81 12.52 -15.57 -2.77
CA ARG A 81 13.20 -14.26 -2.68
C ARG A 81 12.28 -13.18 -3.23
N LEU A 82 11.96 -12.17 -2.43
CA LEU A 82 11.06 -11.11 -2.87
C LEU A 82 11.71 -10.29 -3.99
N PHE A 83 11.13 -10.31 -5.19
CA PHE A 83 11.48 -9.41 -6.27
C PHE A 83 10.77 -8.06 -6.08
N ARG A 84 9.45 -8.12 -5.89
CA ARG A 84 8.60 -6.94 -5.69
C ARG A 84 7.23 -7.33 -5.15
N ALA A 85 6.66 -6.50 -4.29
CA ALA A 85 5.26 -6.59 -3.90
C ALA A 85 4.54 -5.33 -4.37
N PHE A 86 3.45 -5.51 -5.12
CA PHE A 86 2.59 -4.43 -5.59
C PHE A 86 1.26 -4.47 -4.85
N PHE A 87 0.71 -3.29 -4.60
CA PHE A 87 -0.61 -3.11 -4.01
C PHE A 87 -1.40 -2.13 -4.88
N TYR A 88 -2.45 -2.62 -5.51
CA TYR A 88 -3.30 -1.86 -6.44
C TYR A 88 -4.60 -1.48 -5.73
N THR A 89 -4.95 -0.19 -5.73
CA THR A 89 -6.14 0.28 -5.01
C THR A 89 -6.78 1.50 -5.66
N GLY A 90 -8.10 1.55 -5.62
CA GLY A 90 -8.84 2.79 -5.85
C GLY A 90 -8.63 3.76 -4.69
N VAL A 91 -8.52 5.05 -4.96
CA VAL A 91 -8.42 6.10 -3.92
C VAL A 91 -9.52 7.14 -4.04
N ASP A 92 -10.09 7.51 -2.90
CA ASP A 92 -10.96 8.68 -2.76
C ASP A 92 -10.10 9.86 -2.28
N ALA A 93 -10.09 10.96 -3.02
CA ALA A 93 -9.28 12.14 -2.68
C ALA A 93 -9.63 12.71 -1.29
N GLY A 94 -10.87 12.51 -0.82
CA GLY A 94 -11.32 12.98 0.50
C GLY A 94 -11.03 12.03 1.68
N ALA A 95 -10.49 10.83 1.46
CA ALA A 95 -10.36 9.81 2.50
C ALA A 95 -8.98 9.81 3.20
N GLU A 96 -8.79 10.68 4.20
CA GLU A 96 -7.51 10.80 4.94
C GLU A 96 -7.03 9.49 5.58
N ARG A 97 -7.95 8.68 6.15
CA ARG A 97 -7.60 7.38 6.74
C ARG A 97 -6.96 6.44 5.71
N GLN A 98 -7.43 6.49 4.47
CA GLN A 98 -6.87 5.69 3.38
C GLN A 98 -5.45 6.15 3.04
N GLN A 99 -5.19 7.45 3.00
CA GLN A 99 -3.85 8.00 2.73
C GLN A 99 -2.82 7.55 3.76
N GLY A 100 -3.17 7.55 5.04
CA GLY A 100 -2.30 7.04 6.11
C GLY A 100 -1.94 5.55 5.93
N PHE A 101 -2.92 4.73 5.57
CA PHE A 101 -2.70 3.31 5.26
C PHE A 101 -1.79 3.12 4.03
N LEU A 102 -2.01 3.85 2.93
CA LEU A 102 -1.18 3.73 1.73
C LEU A 102 0.25 4.20 1.97
N LEU A 103 0.45 5.25 2.77
CA LEU A 103 1.77 5.68 3.20
C LEU A 103 2.47 4.58 4.03
N TRP A 104 1.73 3.94 4.94
CA TRP A 104 2.26 2.81 5.69
C TRP A 104 2.66 1.65 4.77
N MET A 105 1.84 1.28 3.79
CA MET A 105 2.15 0.24 2.80
C MET A 105 3.47 0.53 2.06
N ARG A 106 3.65 1.76 1.57
CA ARG A 106 4.89 2.20 0.91
C ARG A 106 6.11 2.05 1.81
N ARG A 107 5.99 2.43 3.08
CA ARG A 107 7.07 2.31 4.08
C ARG A 107 7.41 0.87 4.43
N ASN A 108 6.47 -0.06 4.28
CA ASN A 108 6.64 -1.48 4.57
C ASN A 108 6.99 -2.32 3.32
N GLY A 109 7.51 -1.68 2.26
CA GLY A 109 8.10 -2.39 1.11
C GLY A 109 7.13 -2.70 -0.03
N PHE A 110 5.89 -2.21 0.02
CA PHE A 110 4.95 -2.34 -1.09
C PHE A 110 5.09 -1.19 -2.09
N ARG A 111 4.99 -1.53 -3.37
CA ARG A 111 4.77 -0.55 -4.44
C ARG A 111 3.29 -0.30 -4.61
N VAL A 112 2.83 0.82 -4.09
CA VAL A 112 1.41 1.20 -4.14
C VAL A 112 1.11 1.88 -5.48
N VAL A 113 0.23 1.26 -6.27
CA VAL A 113 -0.35 1.80 -7.49
C VAL A 113 -1.78 2.23 -7.18
N GLN A 114 -2.08 3.50 -7.42
CA GLN A 114 -3.36 4.10 -7.05
C GLN A 114 -4.06 4.69 -8.25
N LYS A 115 -5.38 4.56 -8.30
CA LYS A 115 -6.24 5.12 -9.33
C LYS A 115 -7.43 5.83 -8.68
N GLU A 116 -7.75 7.02 -9.17
CA GLU A 116 -8.88 7.77 -8.64
C GLU A 116 -10.19 7.02 -8.91
N LEU A 117 -11.07 6.99 -7.91
CA LEU A 117 -12.40 6.40 -8.06
C LEU A 117 -13.23 7.18 -9.08
N LYS A 118 -13.82 6.47 -10.04
CA LYS A 118 -14.77 7.06 -10.99
C LYS A 118 -16.19 6.85 -10.48
N THR A 119 -16.99 7.91 -10.52
CA THR A 119 -18.43 7.84 -10.25
C THR A 119 -19.16 7.41 -11.51
N PHE A 120 -19.89 6.30 -11.43
CA PHE A 120 -20.71 5.79 -12.51
C PHE A 120 -22.13 6.38 -12.45
N TYR A 121 -22.90 6.21 -13.53
CA TYR A 121 -24.27 6.73 -13.65
C TYR A 121 -25.23 6.18 -12.59
N ASP A 122 -24.90 5.02 -12.01
CA ASP A 122 -25.63 4.37 -10.92
C ASP A 122 -25.26 4.93 -9.53
N GLY A 123 -24.41 5.96 -9.47
CA GLY A 123 -23.91 6.55 -8.23
C GLY A 123 -22.82 5.75 -7.53
N THR A 124 -22.44 4.57 -8.06
CA THR A 124 -21.35 3.78 -7.50
C THR A 124 -20.01 4.41 -7.84
N ARG A 125 -19.08 4.36 -6.88
CA ARG A 125 -17.70 4.81 -7.07
C ARG A 125 -16.79 3.60 -7.10
N LYS A 126 -16.18 3.33 -8.25
CA LYS A 126 -15.28 2.18 -8.43
C LYS A 126 -14.03 2.61 -9.19
N ALA A 127 -12.91 1.99 -8.86
CA ALA A 127 -11.71 2.00 -9.68
C ALA A 127 -11.33 0.55 -9.95
N ASN A 128 -11.26 0.20 -11.23
CA ASN A 128 -10.74 -1.06 -11.70
C ASN A 128 -9.26 -0.83 -12.10
N LEU A 129 -8.36 -1.67 -11.58
CA LEU A 129 -6.92 -1.67 -11.87
C LEU A 129 -6.45 -2.94 -12.59
N ASP A 130 -7.37 -3.74 -13.15
CA ASP A 130 -7.08 -5.05 -13.72
C ASP A 130 -6.15 -4.94 -14.92
N VAL A 131 -6.33 -3.89 -15.72
CA VAL A 131 -5.45 -3.58 -16.86
C VAL A 131 -4.03 -3.29 -16.37
N GLU A 132 -3.88 -2.44 -15.35
CA GLU A 132 -2.58 -2.09 -14.77
C GLU A 132 -1.88 -3.32 -14.18
N ILE A 133 -2.62 -4.18 -13.46
CA ILE A 133 -2.11 -5.44 -12.92
C ILE A 133 -1.65 -6.36 -14.05
N ALA A 134 -2.50 -6.60 -15.05
CA ALA A 134 -2.19 -7.50 -16.17
C ALA A 134 -0.96 -7.03 -16.96
N VAL A 135 -0.86 -5.72 -17.22
CA VAL A 135 0.28 -5.12 -17.90
C VAL A 135 1.56 -5.27 -17.09
N ASP A 136 1.52 -5.01 -15.77
CA ASP A 136 2.70 -5.17 -14.90
C ASP A 136 3.14 -6.62 -14.80
N MET A 137 2.20 -7.56 -14.65
CA MET A 137 2.48 -9.00 -14.63
C MET A 137 3.21 -9.44 -15.90
N LEU A 138 2.72 -9.03 -17.08
CA LEU A 138 3.29 -9.39 -18.38
C LEU A 138 4.63 -8.68 -18.65
N SER A 139 4.74 -7.40 -18.30
CA SER A 139 5.95 -6.60 -18.54
C SER A 139 7.12 -7.07 -17.70
N LEU A 140 6.85 -7.62 -16.52
CA LEU A 140 7.86 -8.15 -15.61
C LEU A 140 8.09 -9.65 -15.78
N ALA A 141 7.30 -10.34 -16.60
CA ALA A 141 7.48 -11.76 -16.87
C ALA A 141 8.91 -12.03 -17.41
N GLY A 142 9.56 -13.04 -16.85
CA GLY A 142 10.98 -13.36 -17.09
C GLY A 142 11.97 -12.60 -16.17
N ARG A 143 11.50 -11.68 -15.32
CA ARG A 143 12.30 -11.07 -14.24
C ARG A 143 12.09 -11.75 -12.88
N TYR A 144 10.96 -12.41 -12.72
CA TYR A 144 10.60 -13.26 -11.60
C TYR A 144 10.38 -14.69 -12.09
N ASP A 145 10.51 -15.65 -11.18
CA ASP A 145 10.28 -17.07 -11.45
C ASP A 145 8.84 -17.46 -11.08
N THR A 146 8.28 -16.83 -10.03
CA THR A 146 6.90 -17.05 -9.57
C THR A 146 6.15 -15.71 -9.46
N ALA A 147 4.96 -15.63 -10.05
CA ALA A 147 3.96 -14.59 -9.81
C ALA A 147 2.93 -15.10 -8.80
N VAL A 148 2.66 -14.31 -7.76
CA VAL A 148 1.56 -14.54 -6.83
C VAL A 148 0.55 -13.43 -7.05
N LEU A 149 -0.63 -13.78 -7.57
CA LEU A 149 -1.73 -12.84 -7.77
C LEU A 149 -2.77 -13.06 -6.67
N VAL A 150 -2.99 -12.02 -5.86
CA VAL A 150 -4.04 -11.99 -4.85
C VAL A 150 -5.27 -11.33 -5.46
N SER A 151 -6.12 -12.13 -6.09
CA SER A 151 -7.42 -11.72 -6.64
C SER A 151 -8.31 -12.94 -6.88
N GLY A 152 -9.61 -12.69 -6.97
CA GLY A 152 -10.63 -13.68 -7.32
C GLY A 152 -11.27 -13.47 -8.70
N ASP A 153 -10.83 -12.46 -9.45
CA ASP A 153 -11.50 -12.02 -10.69
C ASP A 153 -11.18 -12.89 -11.91
N GLU A 154 -12.22 -13.27 -12.67
CA GLU A 154 -12.08 -14.06 -13.88
C GLU A 154 -11.35 -13.30 -15.00
N ASP A 155 -11.37 -11.97 -14.98
CA ASP A 155 -10.75 -11.13 -16.01
C ASP A 155 -9.21 -11.33 -16.10
N PHE A 156 -8.58 -11.86 -15.05
CA PHE A 156 -7.16 -12.18 -15.04
C PHE A 156 -6.80 -13.49 -15.77
N VAL A 157 -7.76 -14.33 -16.14
CA VAL A 157 -7.51 -15.65 -16.76
C VAL A 157 -6.58 -15.55 -17.97
N TYR A 158 -6.76 -14.53 -18.81
CA TYR A 158 -5.91 -14.34 -19.99
C TYR A 158 -4.49 -13.90 -19.62
N ALA A 159 -4.36 -12.98 -18.66
CA ALA A 159 -3.05 -12.52 -18.18
C ALA A 159 -2.26 -13.65 -17.51
N VAL A 160 -2.91 -14.47 -16.69
CA VAL A 160 -2.32 -15.63 -16.03
C VAL A 160 -1.76 -16.61 -17.06
N ASN A 161 -2.57 -17.01 -18.05
CA ASN A 161 -2.12 -17.89 -19.12
C ASN A 161 -0.91 -17.31 -19.87
N ALA A 162 -0.98 -16.02 -20.23
CA ALA A 162 0.08 -15.36 -20.99
C ALA A 162 1.41 -15.26 -20.19
N VAL A 163 1.35 -15.11 -18.87
CA VAL A 163 2.51 -15.18 -17.97
C VAL A 163 3.04 -16.61 -17.85
N ALA A 164 2.16 -17.60 -17.71
CA ALA A 164 2.52 -19.01 -17.68
C ALA A 164 3.23 -19.45 -18.97
N TYR A 165 2.74 -19.02 -20.15
CA TYR A 165 3.39 -19.28 -21.44
C TYR A 165 4.80 -18.69 -21.56
N LYS A 166 5.13 -17.67 -20.77
CA LYS A 166 6.49 -17.10 -20.70
C LYS A 166 7.41 -17.89 -19.75
N GLY A 167 6.94 -19.01 -19.20
CA GLY A 167 7.71 -19.89 -18.32
C GLY A 167 7.75 -19.43 -16.86
N CYS A 168 6.92 -18.46 -16.49
CA CYS A 168 6.76 -18.06 -15.09
C CYS A 168 5.70 -18.93 -14.44
N ARG A 169 5.94 -19.38 -13.22
CA ARG A 169 4.90 -20.02 -12.42
C ARG A 169 3.90 -18.98 -11.93
N VAL A 170 2.61 -19.29 -11.97
CA VAL A 170 1.54 -18.39 -11.48
C VAL A 170 0.72 -19.07 -10.39
N GLU A 171 0.68 -18.41 -9.24
CA GLU A 171 -0.11 -18.82 -8.08
C GLU A 171 -1.22 -17.81 -7.84
N ILE A 172 -2.43 -18.31 -7.63
CA ILE A 172 -3.60 -17.50 -7.31
C ILE A 172 -3.89 -17.63 -5.82
N VAL A 173 -4.11 -16.50 -5.17
CA VAL A 173 -4.45 -16.41 -3.76
C VAL A 173 -5.80 -15.73 -3.65
N GLY A 174 -6.75 -16.39 -3.00
CA GLY A 174 -8.08 -15.85 -2.80
C GLY A 174 -8.90 -16.74 -1.89
N PHE A 175 -10.10 -16.30 -1.53
CA PHE A 175 -11.05 -17.18 -0.84
C PHE A 175 -11.76 -18.02 -1.88
N ARG A 176 -11.81 -19.35 -1.69
CA ARG A 176 -12.40 -20.25 -2.69
C ARG A 176 -13.85 -19.91 -3.04
N SER A 177 -14.61 -19.34 -2.11
CA SER A 177 -15.99 -18.87 -2.35
C SER A 177 -16.09 -17.59 -3.17
N ASN A 178 -15.00 -16.84 -3.33
CA ASN A 178 -14.94 -15.53 -3.97
C ASN A 178 -13.98 -15.51 -5.17
N THR A 179 -13.48 -16.67 -5.59
CA THR A 179 -12.58 -16.82 -6.73
C THR A 179 -13.29 -17.56 -7.86
N ALA A 180 -13.22 -17.02 -9.08
CA ALA A 180 -13.77 -17.66 -10.26
C ALA A 180 -13.11 -19.03 -10.52
N PRO A 181 -13.90 -20.11 -10.74
CA PRO A 181 -13.34 -21.45 -11.01
C PRO A 181 -12.37 -21.47 -12.19
N LYS A 182 -12.67 -20.74 -13.26
CA LYS A 182 -11.78 -20.67 -14.43
C LYS A 182 -10.42 -20.06 -14.12
N LEU A 183 -10.34 -19.13 -13.17
CA LEU A 183 -9.07 -18.56 -12.72
C LEU A 183 -8.23 -19.59 -11.97
N ILE A 184 -8.88 -20.43 -11.16
CA ILE A 184 -8.24 -21.54 -10.44
C ILE A 184 -7.71 -22.58 -11.43
N ASP A 185 -8.50 -22.91 -12.46
CA ASP A 185 -8.15 -23.95 -13.43
C ASP A 185 -6.91 -23.59 -14.27
N VAL A 186 -6.64 -22.31 -14.48
CA VAL A 186 -5.47 -21.84 -15.26
C VAL A 186 -4.24 -21.54 -14.40
N ALA A 187 -4.37 -21.59 -13.07
CA ALA A 187 -3.28 -21.37 -12.15
C ALA A 187 -2.44 -22.64 -11.97
N ASP A 188 -1.12 -22.49 -11.79
CA ASP A 188 -0.27 -23.62 -11.40
C ASP A 188 -0.57 -24.06 -9.96
N CYS A 189 -1.05 -23.14 -9.13
CA CYS A 189 -1.44 -23.39 -7.77
C CYS A 189 -2.50 -22.38 -7.31
N PHE A 190 -3.47 -22.87 -6.54
CA PHE A 190 -4.40 -22.02 -5.80
C PHE A 190 -4.14 -22.15 -4.30
N ILE A 191 -4.00 -21.01 -3.63
CA ILE A 191 -3.80 -20.89 -2.19
C ILE A 191 -5.07 -20.29 -1.61
N ASP A 192 -5.78 -21.08 -0.81
CA ASP A 192 -7.00 -20.59 -0.15
C ASP A 192 -6.63 -19.67 1.01
N MET A 193 -7.06 -18.41 0.92
CA MET A 193 -6.93 -17.42 1.99
C MET A 193 -7.57 -17.88 3.30
N GLY A 194 -8.62 -18.72 3.24
CA GLY A 194 -9.25 -19.30 4.42
C GLY A 194 -8.33 -20.23 5.20
N GLU A 195 -7.47 -21.00 4.51
CA GLU A 195 -6.53 -21.93 5.15
C GLU A 195 -5.37 -21.21 5.82
N ILE A 196 -4.95 -20.07 5.27
CA ILE A 196 -3.88 -19.24 5.83
C ILE A 196 -4.39 -18.09 6.71
N ALA A 197 -5.71 -17.95 6.87
CA ALA A 197 -6.36 -16.83 7.56
C ALA A 197 -5.77 -16.58 8.95
N GLU A 198 -5.59 -17.63 9.75
CA GLU A 198 -5.04 -17.52 11.11
C GLU A 198 -3.59 -17.03 11.15
N LYS A 199 -2.80 -17.31 10.10
CA LYS A 199 -1.41 -16.84 9.98
C LYS A 199 -1.33 -15.38 9.54
N VAL A 200 -2.32 -14.90 8.78
CA VAL A 200 -2.34 -13.55 8.21
C VAL A 200 -3.21 -12.58 8.99
N ARG A 201 -4.00 -13.06 9.96
CA ARG A 201 -4.86 -12.21 10.80
C ARG A 201 -4.00 -11.30 11.68
N LYS A 202 -4.44 -10.06 11.87
CA LYS A 202 -3.93 -9.17 12.91
C LYS A 202 -4.15 -9.85 14.26
N GLU A 203 -3.08 -10.02 15.03
CA GLU A 203 -3.24 -10.29 16.45
C GLU A 203 -3.83 -9.03 17.04
N PHE A 204 -5.04 -9.13 17.59
CA PHE A 204 -5.52 -8.08 18.48
C PHE A 204 -4.56 -8.10 19.68
N PRO A 205 -3.76 -7.05 19.93
CA PRO A 205 -3.29 -6.87 21.30
C PRO A 205 -4.56 -6.87 22.16
N HIS A 206 -4.55 -7.59 23.28
CA HIS A 206 -5.56 -7.38 24.32
C HIS A 206 -5.46 -5.91 24.76
N GLY A 207 -6.22 -5.08 24.07
CA GLY A 207 -6.11 -3.63 24.02
C GLY A 207 -7.31 -3.14 23.26
N VAL A 208 -8.44 -3.10 24.00
CA VAL A 208 -9.68 -2.38 23.72
C VAL A 208 -10.13 -2.41 22.25
N ARG A 209 -11.12 -3.26 21.97
CA ARG A 209 -12.07 -3.03 20.87
C ARG A 209 -12.46 -1.54 20.87
N TYR A 210 -12.03 -0.76 19.88
CA TYR A 210 -12.70 0.49 19.51
C TYR A 210 -13.98 0.15 18.73
N GLU A 211 -14.80 -0.72 19.30
CA GLU A 211 -16.20 -0.85 18.94
C GLU A 211 -16.97 -0.05 19.99
N ASP A 212 -17.71 0.95 19.52
CA ASP A 212 -18.85 1.55 20.22
C ASP A 212 -18.62 2.21 21.58
N ARG A 213 -17.79 3.26 21.61
CA ARG A 213 -18.02 4.35 22.59
C ARG A 213 -18.04 5.72 21.92
N ASP A 214 -19.24 6.29 21.98
CA ASP A 214 -19.55 7.73 21.98
C ASP A 214 -19.84 8.40 20.63
N ILE A 215 -21.07 8.19 20.13
CA ILE A 215 -21.93 9.33 19.78
C ILE A 215 -22.24 10.06 21.11
N HIS A 216 -21.25 10.73 21.68
CA HIS A 216 -21.52 11.79 22.63
C HIS A 216 -21.92 12.99 21.79
N VAL A 217 -23.22 13.28 21.78
CA VAL A 217 -23.70 14.64 21.57
C VAL A 217 -22.85 15.52 22.48
N SER A 218 -22.04 16.40 21.88
CA SER A 218 -21.29 17.38 22.64
C SER A 218 -22.31 18.30 23.33
N HIS A 219 -22.66 18.00 24.57
CA HIS A 219 -23.16 19.00 25.49
C HIS A 219 -21.98 19.92 25.81
N GLN A 220 -21.77 20.87 24.91
CA GLN A 220 -21.00 22.06 25.17
C GLN A 220 -21.66 22.72 26.39
N PRO A 221 -20.93 22.96 27.50
CA PRO A 221 -21.50 23.75 28.59
C PRO A 221 -21.90 25.13 28.03
N PRO A 222 -23.03 25.69 28.48
CA PRO A 222 -23.47 26.99 27.97
C PRO A 222 -22.36 28.02 28.18
N PRO A 223 -22.15 28.95 27.23
CA PRO A 223 -21.14 29.97 27.37
C PRO A 223 -21.40 30.77 28.67
N PRO A 224 -20.36 31.20 29.39
CA PRO A 224 -20.52 32.06 30.55
C PRO A 224 -21.25 33.34 30.14
N ALA A 225 -22.14 33.82 31.00
CA ALA A 225 -22.94 35.02 30.78
C ALA A 225 -22.05 36.19 30.32
N SER A 226 -22.51 36.92 29.31
CA SER A 226 -21.83 38.11 28.80
C SER A 226 -21.57 39.08 29.95
N PHE A 227 -20.30 39.41 30.15
CA PHE A 227 -19.90 40.49 31.04
C PHE A 227 -20.34 41.79 30.38
N ILE A 228 -21.52 42.30 30.76
CA ILE A 228 -21.94 43.65 30.37
C ILE A 228 -21.07 44.60 31.18
N GLU A 229 -20.01 45.11 30.56
CA GLU A 229 -19.28 46.24 31.10
C GLU A 229 -20.22 47.46 31.04
N ARG A 230 -20.56 48.01 32.22
CA ARG A 230 -21.37 49.22 32.31
C ARG A 230 -20.58 50.37 31.69
N VAL A 231 -21.07 50.88 30.57
CA VAL A 231 -20.60 52.14 29.99
C VAL A 231 -20.77 53.24 31.06
N PRO A 232 -19.71 53.96 31.45
CA PRO A 232 -19.85 55.07 32.37
C PRO A 232 -20.69 56.19 31.74
N GLU A 233 -21.55 56.82 32.55
CA GLU A 233 -22.38 57.95 32.15
C GLU A 233 -21.55 59.05 31.48
N ILE A 234 -21.98 59.43 30.28
CA ILE A 234 -21.42 60.55 29.53
C ILE A 234 -21.76 61.83 30.31
N VAL A 235 -20.75 62.42 30.95
CA VAL A 235 -20.87 63.78 31.49
C VAL A 235 -20.84 64.76 30.32
N ALA A 236 -21.89 65.56 30.19
CA ALA A 236 -22.01 66.58 29.16
C ALA A 236 -20.90 67.65 29.32
N VAL A 237 -20.14 67.89 28.26
CA VAL A 237 -19.17 68.99 28.17
C VAL A 237 -19.83 70.15 27.41
N PRO A 238 -19.69 71.42 27.86
CA PRO A 238 -20.34 72.57 27.22
C PRO A 238 -19.70 72.94 25.87
N PRO A 239 -20.39 73.68 25.00
CA PRO A 239 -19.90 73.93 23.64
C PRO A 239 -18.97 75.14 23.56
N CYS A 240 -18.08 75.05 22.58
CA CYS A 240 -17.49 76.13 21.79
C CYS A 240 -16.18 76.78 22.30
N SER A 241 -15.09 76.53 21.56
CA SER A 241 -14.37 77.60 20.86
C SER A 241 -13.50 77.00 19.74
N GLN A 242 -13.54 77.65 18.58
CA GLN A 242 -12.72 77.38 17.40
C GLN A 242 -11.22 77.50 17.72
N LEU A 243 -10.37 76.80 16.95
CA LEU A 243 -9.07 77.26 16.43
C LEU A 243 -8.44 76.16 15.52
N ASP A 244 -8.46 76.45 14.22
CA ASP A 244 -7.44 76.34 13.17
C ASP A 244 -6.50 75.11 13.05
N ASP A 245 -6.66 74.46 11.89
CA ASP A 245 -5.67 74.04 10.88
C ASP A 245 -4.30 73.42 11.23
N GLU A 246 -3.94 72.48 10.35
CA GLU A 246 -2.63 71.91 10.03
C GLU A 246 -2.18 70.58 10.67
N THR A 247 -1.64 69.75 9.77
CA THR A 247 -0.70 68.62 9.95
C THR A 247 -1.27 67.20 10.15
N PHE A 248 -1.55 66.54 9.01
CA PHE A 248 -1.57 65.08 8.89
C PHE A 248 -0.13 64.53 8.87
N HIS A 249 0.19 63.58 9.75
CA HIS A 249 1.42 62.77 9.68
C HIS A 249 1.13 61.35 9.16
N PRO A 250 2.01 60.76 8.34
CA PRO A 250 1.79 59.45 7.71
C PRO A 250 2.29 58.30 8.60
N PRO A 251 1.77 57.06 8.45
CA PRO A 251 2.38 55.89 9.03
C PRO A 251 3.60 55.40 8.22
N ILE A 252 4.61 55.00 8.97
CA ILE A 252 5.98 54.61 8.57
C ILE A 252 6.07 53.12 8.21
N GLY A 253 6.85 52.84 7.15
CA GLY A 253 7.70 51.65 6.99
C GLY A 253 7.10 50.48 6.21
N SER A 254 7.80 49.81 5.28
CA SER A 254 9.21 49.93 4.85
C SER A 254 9.51 48.98 3.67
N ILE A 255 10.11 49.53 2.59
CA ILE A 255 11.33 49.07 1.85
C ILE A 255 11.18 47.70 1.09
N ILE A 256 11.47 47.50 -0.21
CA ILE A 256 12.68 47.79 -1.04
C ILE A 256 12.32 47.78 -2.54
N GLU A 257 12.75 48.82 -3.27
CA GLU A 257 13.00 48.85 -4.73
C GLU A 257 14.49 48.59 -5.01
N SER A 258 14.82 48.05 -6.21
CA SER A 258 15.93 48.48 -7.09
C SER A 258 16.15 47.46 -8.25
N PRO A 259 16.76 47.84 -9.40
CA PRO A 259 15.99 48.19 -10.60
C PRO A 259 16.38 47.36 -11.84
N ALA A 260 15.67 47.63 -12.94
CA ALA A 260 15.91 47.08 -14.27
C ALA A 260 17.21 47.60 -14.92
N THR A 261 17.80 46.75 -15.76
CA THR A 261 18.62 47.19 -16.90
C THR A 261 18.27 46.37 -18.14
N GLU A 262 18.27 47.08 -19.26
CA GLU A 262 17.73 46.78 -20.58
C GLU A 262 18.51 45.74 -21.39
N GLY A 263 17.88 45.20 -22.44
CA GLY A 263 18.61 44.69 -23.61
C GLY A 263 17.95 43.54 -24.38
N LEU A 264 17.16 43.89 -25.39
CA LEU A 264 16.84 43.19 -26.66
C LEU A 264 17.21 41.69 -26.81
N ASP A 265 16.24 40.84 -27.19
CA ASP A 265 15.95 40.56 -28.61
C ASP A 265 14.87 39.47 -28.81
N GLN A 266 13.94 39.80 -29.70
CA GLN A 266 13.23 38.96 -30.69
C GLN A 266 12.21 37.88 -30.27
N TYR A 267 10.97 38.18 -30.66
CA TYR A 267 9.78 37.36 -30.70
C TYR A 267 9.64 36.71 -32.10
N SER A 268 9.37 35.41 -32.20
CA SER A 268 8.24 34.87 -32.99
C SER A 268 8.13 33.33 -32.86
N PRO A 269 6.91 32.78 -32.73
CA PRO A 269 6.65 31.34 -32.57
C PRO A 269 6.30 30.66 -33.89
N THR A 270 6.73 29.42 -34.09
CA THR A 270 6.13 28.52 -35.08
C THR A 270 5.80 27.19 -34.41
N ALA A 271 4.51 26.96 -34.23
CA ALA A 271 3.92 25.70 -33.83
C ALA A 271 3.81 24.78 -35.04
N ASP A 272 4.41 23.58 -34.96
CA ASP A 272 4.18 22.52 -35.94
C ASP A 272 3.10 21.57 -35.41
N PHE A 273 1.92 21.65 -36.02
CA PHE A 273 0.86 20.67 -35.97
C PHE A 273 1.15 19.56 -36.99
N ILE A 274 1.29 18.31 -36.52
CA ILE A 274 1.34 17.14 -37.40
C ILE A 274 -0.10 16.66 -37.65
N ARG A 275 -0.57 16.80 -38.89
CA ARG A 275 -1.74 16.08 -39.43
C ARG A 275 -1.27 14.76 -40.01
N VAL A 276 -1.89 13.66 -39.58
CA VAL A 276 -1.79 12.35 -40.23
C VAL A 276 -2.94 12.25 -41.23
N THR A 277 -2.60 12.00 -42.50
CA THR A 277 -3.53 11.66 -43.58
C THR A 277 -3.62 10.15 -43.72
N ASP A 278 -4.84 9.63 -43.74
CA ASP A 278 -5.15 8.26 -44.19
C ASP A 278 -5.18 8.20 -45.72
N GLU A 279 -4.44 7.26 -46.31
CA GLU A 279 -4.74 6.68 -47.63
C GLU A 279 -4.20 5.23 -47.69
N GLN A 280 -5.10 4.24 -47.62
CA GLN A 280 -5.48 3.31 -48.71
C GLN A 280 -6.33 2.15 -48.16
#